data_AF-A0A1X3FP11-F1
#
_entry.id   AF-A0A1X3FP11-F1
#
_cell.length_a   1.000
_cell.length_b   1.000
_cell.length_c   1.000
_cell.angle_alpha   90.00
_cell.angle_beta   90.00
_cell.angle_gamma   90.00
#
_symmetry.space_group_name_H-M   'P 1'
#
loop_
_entity.id
_entity.type
_entity.pdbx_description
1 polymer ?
#
loop_
_entity_poly.entity_id
_entity_poly.type
_entity_poly.pdbx_seq_one_letter_code
_entity_poly.pdbx_strand_id
1 'polypeptide(L)'
;MSKPQFVYVTYIETTPTRLWEALTSSEFTKQYWFGAEVKSDWKIGSPFALLLDGETTDSGEILEADPPRRLSYSFKHQKYEELRGEPISRVVFTIEPFGSLVRLTVLHDGFVEGGKYFGAVSNGWPAILSGLKSLLESGKVLAIPHAALNKGFDAK
;
A
#
# COMPACT_ATOMS: atom_id res chain seq x y z
N MET A 1 19.69 17.20 1.20
CA MET A 1 18.22 17.21 1.37
C MET A 1 17.75 15.78 1.32
N SER A 2 16.98 15.29 2.30
CA SER A 2 16.38 13.95 2.25
C SER A 2 15.29 13.92 1.18
N LYS A 3 15.22 12.85 0.38
CA LYS A 3 14.16 12.69 -0.63
C LYS A 3 12.78 12.69 0.04
N PRO A 4 11.71 13.20 -0.60
CA PRO A 4 10.38 13.11 -0.04
C PRO A 4 10.00 11.64 0.17
N GLN A 5 9.43 11.33 1.34
CA GLN A 5 8.99 9.99 1.72
C GLN A 5 7.80 10.06 2.68
N PHE A 6 6.99 9.01 2.68
CA PHE A 6 5.97 8.79 3.70
C PHE A 6 6.34 7.59 4.56
N VAL A 7 6.20 7.74 5.87
CA VAL A 7 6.40 6.65 6.83
C VAL A 7 5.16 6.57 7.74
N TYR A 8 4.51 5.41 7.73
CA TYR A 8 3.36 5.13 8.58
C TYR A 8 3.69 3.95 9.47
N VAL A 9 3.43 4.09 10.77
CA VAL A 9 3.56 3.01 11.75
C VAL A 9 2.18 2.69 12.30
N THR A 10 1.76 1.43 12.19
CA THR A 10 0.47 0.93 12.67
C THR A 10 0.69 -0.29 13.54
N TYR A 11 0.11 -0.30 14.74
CA TYR A 11 0.06 -1.48 15.60
C TYR A 11 -1.27 -2.20 15.39
N ILE A 12 -1.21 -3.50 15.12
CA ILE A 12 -2.37 -4.33 14.75
C ILE A 12 -2.39 -5.58 15.65
N GLU A 13 -3.52 -5.87 16.28
CA GLU A 13 -3.76 -7.09 17.03
C GLU A 13 -3.95 -8.27 16.07
N THR A 14 -2.83 -8.88 15.66
CA THR A 14 -2.77 -9.97 14.68
C THR A 14 -1.45 -10.73 14.80
N THR A 15 -1.18 -11.67 13.90
CA THR A 15 0.12 -12.37 13.80
C THR A 15 0.89 -11.94 12.55
N PRO A 16 2.24 -12.00 12.53
CA PRO A 16 3.02 -11.66 11.35
C PRO A 16 2.59 -12.42 10.10
N THR A 17 2.31 -13.72 10.22
CA THR A 17 1.84 -14.57 9.12
C THR A 17 0.50 -14.11 8.56
N ARG A 18 -0.47 -13.78 9.42
CA ARG A 18 -1.79 -13.32 8.98
C ARG A 18 -1.72 -11.93 8.34
N LEU A 19 -0.85 -11.05 8.87
CA LEU A 19 -0.61 -9.75 8.25
C LEU A 19 0.05 -9.89 6.87
N TRP A 20 1.05 -10.78 6.75
CA TRP A 20 1.67 -11.09 5.47
C TRP A 20 0.64 -11.55 4.44
N GLU A 21 -0.18 -12.54 4.81
CA GLU A 21 -1.26 -13.04 3.96
C GLU A 21 -2.21 -11.93 3.51
N ALA A 22 -2.58 -11.03 4.42
CA ALA A 22 -3.45 -9.90 4.10
C ALA A 22 -2.82 -8.88 3.13
N LEU A 23 -1.49 -8.77 3.11
CA LEU A 23 -0.76 -7.91 2.16
C LEU A 23 -0.56 -8.59 0.80
N THR A 24 -0.50 -9.93 0.76
CA THR A 24 -0.13 -10.69 -0.44
C THR A 24 -1.28 -11.45 -1.12
N SER A 25 -2.48 -11.44 -0.54
CA SER A 25 -3.64 -12.13 -1.10
C SER A 25 -4.68 -11.15 -1.65
N SER A 26 -5.10 -11.37 -2.90
CA SER A 26 -6.17 -10.59 -3.52
C SER A 26 -7.51 -10.72 -2.80
N GLU A 27 -7.77 -11.83 -2.10
CA GLU A 27 -8.95 -12.01 -1.26
C GLU A 27 -9.01 -10.97 -0.14
N PHE A 28 -7.86 -10.64 0.44
CA PHE A 28 -7.76 -9.62 1.48
C PHE A 28 -7.69 -8.21 0.89
N THR A 29 -6.83 -7.95 -0.10
CA THR A 29 -6.63 -6.58 -0.61
C THR A 29 -7.91 -5.99 -1.19
N LYS A 30 -8.77 -6.81 -1.82
CA LYS A 30 -10.09 -6.37 -2.30
C LYS A 30 -10.94 -5.72 -1.20
N GLN A 31 -10.81 -6.19 0.02
CA GLN A 31 -11.65 -5.75 1.13
C GLN A 31 -11.22 -4.37 1.65
N TYR A 32 -9.91 -4.16 1.88
CA TYR A 32 -9.42 -2.93 2.54
C TYR A 32 -8.72 -1.94 1.60
N TRP A 33 -8.40 -2.34 0.37
CA TRP A 33 -7.71 -1.51 -0.61
C TRP A 33 -8.66 -1.03 -1.71
N PHE A 34 -9.85 -0.57 -1.31
CA PHE A 34 -10.85 0.01 -2.22
C PHE A 34 -11.25 -0.89 -3.41
N GLY A 35 -11.35 -2.20 -3.18
CA GLY A 35 -11.65 -3.17 -4.24
C GLY A 35 -10.44 -3.63 -5.05
N ALA A 36 -9.24 -3.08 -4.81
CA ALA A 36 -8.06 -3.42 -5.58
C ALA A 36 -7.57 -4.85 -5.31
N GLU A 37 -7.31 -5.59 -6.38
CA GLU A 37 -6.69 -6.91 -6.33
C GLU A 37 -5.19 -6.77 -6.50
N VAL A 38 -4.42 -7.32 -5.58
CA VAL A 38 -2.99 -7.46 -5.78
C VAL A 38 -2.65 -8.73 -6.56
N LYS A 39 -1.72 -8.63 -7.52
CA LYS A 39 -1.24 -9.75 -8.33
C LYS A 39 0.28 -9.77 -8.40
N SER A 40 0.86 -10.87 -7.92
CA SER A 40 2.26 -11.25 -8.09
C SER A 40 2.42 -12.73 -7.68
N ASP A 41 3.56 -13.34 -8.01
CA ASP A 41 3.97 -14.63 -7.43
C ASP A 41 4.90 -14.47 -6.21
N TRP A 42 5.18 -13.22 -5.82
CA TRP A 42 5.93 -12.84 -4.62
C TRP A 42 7.38 -13.31 -4.59
N LYS A 43 8.02 -13.44 -5.76
CA LYS A 43 9.47 -13.65 -5.88
C LYS A 43 10.17 -12.37 -6.30
N ILE A 44 11.39 -12.18 -5.84
CA ILE A 44 12.24 -11.05 -6.25
C ILE A 44 12.37 -11.05 -7.78
N GLY A 45 12.17 -9.89 -8.41
CA GLY A 45 12.18 -9.70 -9.86
C GLY A 45 10.84 -10.00 -10.55
N SER A 46 9.84 -10.51 -9.83
CA SER A 46 8.54 -10.79 -10.44
C SER A 46 7.69 -9.56 -10.66
N PRO A 47 6.81 -9.56 -11.68
CA PRO A 47 5.87 -8.48 -11.88
C PRO A 47 4.92 -8.34 -10.68
N PHE A 48 4.61 -7.09 -10.36
CA PHE A 48 3.61 -6.66 -9.40
C PHE A 48 2.55 -5.82 -10.11
N ALA A 49 1.28 -6.03 -9.79
CA ALA A 49 0.18 -5.18 -10.26
C ALA A 49 -0.92 -5.03 -9.21
N LEU A 50 -1.52 -3.85 -9.17
CA LEU A 50 -2.83 -3.61 -8.58
C LEU A 50 -3.87 -3.51 -9.70
N LEU A 51 -4.97 -4.22 -9.55
CA LEU A 51 -6.08 -4.22 -10.49
C LEU A 51 -7.35 -3.72 -9.83
N LEU A 52 -8.09 -2.85 -10.51
CA LEU A 52 -9.42 -2.44 -10.12
C LEU A 52 -10.36 -2.74 -11.28
N ASP A 53 -11.40 -3.53 -11.03
CA ASP A 53 -12.37 -3.99 -12.04
C ASP A 53 -11.71 -4.61 -13.29
N GLY A 54 -10.59 -5.30 -13.10
CA GLY A 54 -9.82 -5.95 -14.16
C GLY A 54 -8.82 -5.06 -14.90
N GLU A 55 -8.80 -3.75 -14.64
CA GLU A 55 -7.85 -2.79 -15.20
C GLU A 55 -6.65 -2.60 -14.28
N THR A 56 -5.42 -2.57 -14.81
CA THR A 56 -4.21 -2.29 -14.01
C THR A 56 -4.16 -0.80 -13.64
N THR A 57 -4.26 -0.50 -12.33
CA THR A 57 -4.13 0.87 -11.82
C THR A 57 -2.69 1.23 -11.54
N ASP A 58 -1.90 0.27 -11.08
CA ASP A 58 -0.50 0.44 -10.71
C ASP A 58 0.27 -0.83 -11.01
N SER A 59 1.53 -0.70 -11.36
CA SER A 59 2.41 -1.82 -11.64
C SER A 59 3.84 -1.59 -11.16
N GLY A 60 4.61 -2.65 -11.12
CA GLY A 60 6.02 -2.63 -10.79
C GLY A 60 6.61 -4.03 -10.73
N GLU A 61 7.62 -4.17 -9.88
CA GLU A 61 8.42 -5.38 -9.72
C GLU A 61 8.70 -5.61 -8.24
N ILE A 62 8.65 -6.86 -7.78
CA ILE A 62 9.01 -7.23 -6.42
C ILE A 62 10.51 -7.02 -6.22
N LEU A 63 10.87 -6.16 -5.27
CA LEU A 63 12.25 -5.83 -4.94
C LEU A 63 12.77 -6.69 -3.76
N GLU A 64 11.86 -7.08 -2.86
CA GLU A 64 12.18 -7.90 -1.69
C GLU A 64 10.94 -8.70 -1.27
N ALA A 65 11.11 -9.98 -0.93
CA ALA A 65 10.06 -10.81 -0.34
C ALA A 65 10.69 -11.79 0.65
N ASP A 66 10.55 -11.50 1.94
CA ASP A 66 11.03 -12.31 3.06
C ASP A 66 9.85 -12.60 4.02
N PRO A 67 9.00 -13.60 3.71
CA PRO A 67 7.83 -13.90 4.52
C PRO A 67 8.20 -14.39 5.94
N PRO A 68 7.51 -13.93 7.00
CA PRO A 68 6.46 -12.90 7.03
C PRO A 68 7.01 -11.52 7.47
N ARG A 69 8.32 -11.25 7.31
CA ARG A 69 9.02 -10.12 7.93
C ARG A 69 9.06 -8.87 7.05
N ARG A 70 9.20 -9.01 5.73
CA ARG A 70 9.51 -7.87 4.86
C ARG A 70 9.08 -8.07 3.42
N LEU A 71 8.44 -7.04 2.86
CA LEU A 71 7.98 -7.01 1.47
C LEU A 71 8.32 -5.64 0.88
N SER A 72 8.87 -5.61 -0.34
CA SER A 72 9.06 -4.38 -1.08
C SER A 72 8.81 -4.58 -2.57
N TYR A 73 8.24 -3.57 -3.21
CA TYR A 73 8.07 -3.53 -4.65
C TYR A 73 8.23 -2.09 -5.18
N SER A 74 8.62 -2.00 -6.45
CA SER A 74 8.54 -0.75 -7.19
C SER A 74 7.08 -0.43 -7.54
N PHE A 75 6.77 0.84 -7.71
CA PHE A 75 5.39 1.30 -7.84
C PHE A 75 5.30 2.42 -8.87
N LYS A 76 4.51 2.18 -9.91
CA LYS A 76 4.24 3.11 -11.01
C LYS A 76 2.76 3.08 -11.37
N HIS A 77 2.18 4.26 -11.50
CA HIS A 77 0.78 4.45 -11.79
C HIS A 77 0.55 4.24 -13.27
N GLN A 78 -0.53 3.53 -13.58
CA GLN A 78 -0.87 3.10 -14.92
C GLN A 78 -2.24 3.58 -15.36
N LYS A 79 -3.09 4.19 -14.52
CA LYS A 79 -4.43 4.62 -14.96
C LYS A 79 -4.48 6.05 -15.49
N TYR A 80 -4.05 7.01 -14.70
CA TYR A 80 -4.09 8.44 -15.01
C TYR A 80 -2.83 8.91 -15.73
N GLU A 81 -2.98 9.50 -16.91
CA GLU A 81 -1.86 9.92 -17.78
C GLU A 81 -0.94 10.93 -17.10
N GLU A 82 -1.52 11.86 -16.35
CA GLU A 82 -0.80 12.87 -15.58
C GLU A 82 0.05 12.29 -14.44
N LEU A 83 -0.22 11.05 -14.01
CA LEU A 83 0.58 10.32 -13.02
C LEU A 83 1.52 9.30 -13.67
N ARG A 84 1.23 8.80 -14.89
CA ARG A 84 2.13 7.87 -15.62
C ARG A 84 3.50 8.46 -15.94
N GLY A 85 3.58 9.78 -16.07
CA GLY A 85 4.82 10.53 -16.32
C GLY A 85 5.74 10.66 -15.10
N GLU A 86 5.25 10.31 -13.92
CA GLU A 86 6.03 10.40 -12.68
C GLU A 86 7.05 9.25 -12.57
N PRO A 87 8.17 9.47 -11.87
CA PRO A 87 9.18 8.45 -11.68
C PRO A 87 8.65 7.21 -10.96
N ILE A 88 9.33 6.08 -11.17
CA ILE A 88 9.06 4.85 -10.41
C ILE A 88 9.41 5.11 -8.94
N SER A 89 8.43 4.90 -8.08
CA SER A 89 8.54 4.97 -6.62
C SER A 89 8.72 3.57 -6.02
N ARG A 90 8.88 3.47 -4.71
CA ARG A 90 9.04 2.20 -4.01
C ARG A 90 8.22 2.17 -2.73
N VAL A 91 7.60 1.02 -2.48
CA VAL A 91 6.91 0.70 -1.23
C VAL A 91 7.69 -0.37 -0.47
N VAL A 92 7.78 -0.22 0.85
CA VAL A 92 8.39 -1.18 1.77
C VAL A 92 7.45 -1.40 2.96
N PHE A 93 7.12 -2.66 3.23
CA PHE A 93 6.46 -3.11 4.44
C PHE A 93 7.46 -3.82 5.33
N THR A 94 7.59 -3.37 6.58
CA THR A 94 8.35 -4.05 7.63
C THR A 94 7.39 -4.55 8.70
N ILE A 95 7.45 -5.83 9.00
CA ILE A 95 6.51 -6.56 9.86
C ILE A 95 7.27 -7.08 11.06
N GLU A 96 7.03 -6.48 12.23
CA GLU A 96 7.74 -6.82 13.46
C GLU A 96 6.75 -7.34 14.52
N PRO A 97 6.97 -8.52 15.13
CA PRO A 97 6.16 -8.95 16.26
C PRO A 97 6.37 -8.02 17.46
N PHE A 98 5.29 -7.71 18.18
CA PHE A 98 5.30 -6.86 19.37
C PHE A 98 4.29 -7.37 20.41
N GLY A 99 4.72 -8.34 21.22
CA GLY A 99 3.81 -9.01 22.17
C GLY A 99 2.68 -9.74 21.44
N SER A 100 1.43 -9.41 21.79
CA SER A 100 0.22 -9.90 21.08
C SER A 100 -0.13 -9.09 19.83
N LEU A 101 0.69 -8.09 19.49
CA LEU A 101 0.49 -7.20 18.35
C LEU A 101 1.56 -7.44 17.28
N VAL A 102 1.34 -6.84 16.12
CA VAL A 102 2.34 -6.64 15.08
C VAL A 102 2.51 -5.15 14.87
N ARG A 103 3.76 -4.68 14.83
CA ARG A 103 4.13 -3.35 14.38
C ARG A 103 4.39 -3.41 12.88
N LEU A 104 3.49 -2.83 12.11
CA LEU A 104 3.64 -2.63 10.68
C LEU A 104 4.23 -1.25 10.42
N THR A 105 5.37 -1.20 9.73
CA THR A 105 5.91 0.04 9.18
C THR A 105 5.79 0.03 7.66
N VAL A 106 5.11 1.02 7.10
CA VAL A 106 5.04 1.26 5.66
C VAL A 106 5.88 2.48 5.32
N LEU A 107 6.89 2.29 4.47
CA LEU A 107 7.66 3.35 3.85
C LEU A 107 7.28 3.41 2.37
N HIS A 108 6.94 4.60 1.88
CA HIS A 108 6.81 4.86 0.46
C HIS A 108 7.75 6.01 0.09
N ASP A 109 8.74 5.74 -0.75
CA ASP A 109 9.78 6.69 -1.16
C ASP A 109 10.04 6.67 -2.67
N GLY A 110 11.02 7.45 -3.13
CA GLY A 110 11.35 7.59 -4.55
C GLY A 110 10.59 8.70 -5.27
N PHE A 111 9.90 9.57 -4.53
CA PHE A 111 9.22 10.72 -5.10
C PHE A 111 10.19 11.82 -5.52
N VAL A 112 9.74 12.67 -6.46
CA VAL A 112 10.36 13.95 -6.79
C VAL A 112 9.67 15.08 -6.04
N GLU A 113 10.45 16.08 -5.65
CA GLU A 113 9.92 17.28 -5.00
C GLU A 113 8.98 18.02 -5.98
N GLY A 114 7.79 18.38 -5.51
CA GLY A 114 6.76 18.99 -6.37
C GLY A 114 6.00 18.01 -7.27
N GLY A 115 6.28 16.70 -7.21
CA GLY A 115 5.54 15.68 -7.96
C GLY A 115 4.11 15.48 -7.47
N LYS A 116 3.20 15.15 -8.40
CA LYS A 116 1.77 14.94 -8.14
C LYS A 116 1.49 13.69 -7.31
N TYR A 117 2.44 12.74 -7.32
CA TYR A 117 2.38 11.51 -6.53
C TYR A 117 2.27 11.76 -5.02
N PHE A 118 2.88 12.83 -4.53
CA PHE A 118 2.98 13.10 -3.10
C PHE A 118 1.59 13.30 -2.47
N GLY A 119 0.69 14.05 -3.11
CA GLY A 119 -0.66 14.32 -2.59
C GLY A 119 -1.63 13.15 -2.74
N ALA A 120 -1.54 12.39 -3.83
CA ALA A 120 -2.41 11.22 -4.02
C ALA A 120 -2.07 10.09 -3.03
N VAL A 121 -0.78 9.83 -2.84
CA VAL A 121 -0.30 8.77 -1.94
C VAL A 121 -0.51 9.12 -0.47
N SER A 122 -0.42 10.40 -0.08
CA SER A 122 -0.59 10.82 1.32
C SER A 122 -1.98 10.55 1.88
N ASN A 123 -3.03 10.62 1.06
CA ASN A 123 -4.41 10.42 1.50
C ASN A 123 -4.85 8.95 1.47
N GLY A 124 -4.32 8.18 0.52
CA GLY A 124 -4.67 6.76 0.37
C GLY A 124 -4.17 5.88 1.52
N TRP A 125 -2.89 6.00 1.90
CA TRP A 125 -2.27 5.12 2.90
C TRP A 125 -2.98 5.10 4.26
N PRO A 126 -3.29 6.25 4.89
CA PRO A 126 -3.99 6.23 6.19
C PRO A 126 -5.31 5.46 6.14
N ALA A 127 -6.05 5.59 5.04
CA ALA A 127 -7.32 4.91 4.85
C ALA A 127 -7.13 3.39 4.62
N ILE A 128 -6.20 3.00 3.76
CA ILE A 128 -5.84 1.59 3.49
C ILE A 128 -5.40 0.91 4.79
N LEU A 129 -4.50 1.55 5.56
CA LEU A 129 -3.97 1.00 6.81
C LEU A 129 -5.04 0.90 7.91
N SER A 130 -5.97 1.84 7.96
CA SER A 130 -7.11 1.79 8.88
C SER A 130 -8.05 0.62 8.52
N GLY A 131 -8.36 0.44 7.23
CA GLY A 131 -9.15 -0.68 6.75
C GLY A 131 -8.50 -2.04 7.03
N LEU A 132 -7.20 -2.16 6.79
CA LEU A 132 -6.40 -3.37 7.06
C LEU A 132 -6.44 -3.74 8.55
N LYS A 133 -6.20 -2.76 9.42
CA LYS A 133 -6.26 -2.94 10.87
C LYS A 133 -7.64 -3.43 11.30
N SER A 134 -8.71 -2.72 10.94
CA SER A 134 -10.07 -3.11 11.32
C SER A 134 -10.45 -4.50 10.81
N LEU A 135 -10.06 -4.85 9.57
CA LEU A 135 -10.30 -6.16 9.01
C LEU A 135 -9.60 -7.27 9.80
N LEU A 136 -8.33 -7.07 10.16
CA LEU A 136 -7.56 -8.08 10.89
C LEU A 136 -8.00 -8.26 12.33
N GLU A 137 -8.42 -7.18 13.00
CA GLU A 137 -8.80 -7.20 14.42
C GLU A 137 -10.26 -7.65 14.64
N SER A 138 -11.16 -7.31 13.70
CA SER A 138 -12.60 -7.52 13.89
C SER A 138 -13.26 -8.41 12.84
N GLY A 139 -12.54 -8.77 11.77
CA GLY A 139 -13.10 -9.46 10.60
C GLY A 139 -13.98 -8.58 9.73
N LYS A 140 -14.05 -7.26 9.98
CA LYS A 140 -14.85 -6.30 9.21
C LYS A 140 -13.99 -5.11 8.78
N VAL A 141 -14.06 -4.76 7.50
CA VAL A 141 -13.38 -3.56 7.01
C VAL A 141 -14.04 -2.29 7.55
N LEU A 142 -13.23 -1.28 7.84
CA LEU A 142 -13.72 0.06 8.15
C LEU A 142 -14.29 0.71 6.89
N ALA A 143 -15.56 1.10 6.93
CA ALA A 143 -16.19 1.86 5.85
C ALA A 143 -15.70 3.31 5.88
N ILE A 144 -14.77 3.67 5.00
CA ILE A 144 -14.26 5.03 4.86
C ILE A 144 -15.02 5.72 3.72
N PRO A 145 -15.77 6.80 4.00
CA PRO A 145 -16.47 7.54 2.95
C PRO A 145 -15.49 8.13 1.93
N HIS A 146 -15.82 8.08 0.64
CA HIS A 146 -14.98 8.64 -0.42
C HIS A 146 -14.61 10.12 -0.20
N ALA A 147 -15.50 10.90 0.41
CA ALA A 147 -15.25 12.29 0.74
C ALA A 147 -14.05 12.49 1.70
N ALA A 148 -13.69 11.49 2.51
CA ALA A 148 -12.51 11.54 3.38
C ALA A 148 -11.20 11.38 2.60
N LEU A 149 -11.22 10.74 1.43
CA LEU A 149 -10.05 10.50 0.58
C LEU A 149 -9.68 11.72 -0.28
N ASN A 150 -10.65 12.60 -0.54
CA ASN A 150 -10.50 13.72 -1.47
C ASN A 150 -10.12 15.06 -0.82
N LYS A 151 -10.03 15.13 0.53
CA LYS A 151 -9.76 16.39 1.27
C LYS A 151 -8.38 17.02 1.02
N GLY A 152 -7.56 16.50 0.11
CA GLY A 152 -6.28 17.07 -0.31
C GLY A 152 -6.10 17.25 -1.82
N PHE A 153 -7.15 17.06 -2.62
CA PHE A 153 -7.10 17.20 -4.09
C PHE A 153 -7.70 18.53 -4.60
N ASP A 154 -7.79 19.55 -3.75
CA ASP A 154 -8.01 20.92 -4.20
C ASP A 154 -6.68 21.52 -4.67
N ALA A 155 -6.21 21.05 -5.83
CA ALA A 155 -5.32 21.88 -6.66
C ALA A 155 -6.18 23.02 -7.21
N LYS A 156 -5.97 24.22 -6.67
CA LYS A 156 -6.34 25.45 -7.38
C LYS A 156 -5.66 25.49 -8.74
#